data_AF-A0A398CRM6-F1
#
_entry.id   AF-A0A398CRM6-F1
#
_cell.length_a   1.000
_cell.length_b   1.000
_cell.length_c   1.000
_cell.angle_alpha   90.00
_cell.angle_beta   90.00
_cell.angle_gamma   90.00
#
_symmetry.space_group_name_H-M   'P 1'
#
loop_
_entity.id
_entity.type
_entity.pdbx_description
1 polymer ?
#
loop_
_entity_poly.entity_id
_entity_poly.type
_entity_poly.pdbx_seq_one_letter_code
_entity_poly.pdbx_strand_id
1 'polypeptide(L)' 'AYAGMPRLSIDYAVMEKAKTIYCLPVNCGWDDIGSWGSLLRHLSSDRAGTSSTARSI' A
#
# COMPACT_ATOMS: atom_id res chain seq x y z
N ALA A 1 28.84 0.96 -7.64
CA ALA A 1 27.84 -0.03 -8.07
C ALA A 1 26.41 0.56 -8.03
N TYR A 2 25.91 1.03 -6.88
CA TYR A 2 24.52 1.49 -6.77
C TYR A 2 24.21 2.84 -7.47
N ALA A 3 25.15 3.79 -7.47
CA ALA A 3 24.93 5.15 -8.00
C ALA A 3 24.60 5.21 -9.50
N GLY A 4 25.00 4.20 -10.29
CA GLY A 4 24.69 4.11 -11.72
C GLY A 4 23.51 3.20 -12.05
N MET A 5 22.82 2.66 -11.03
CA MET A 5 21.73 1.71 -11.25
C MET A 5 20.47 2.47 -11.73
N PRO A 6 19.80 1.99 -12.79
CA PRO A 6 18.54 2.57 -13.24
C PRO A 6 17.47 2.47 -12.16
N ARG A 7 16.68 3.54 -12.03
CA ARG A 7 15.66 3.66 -10.98
C ARG A 7 14.30 3.12 -11.45
N LEU A 8 14.25 1.81 -11.64
CA LEU A 8 13.05 1.10 -12.12
C LEU A 8 12.42 0.28 -10.99
N SER A 9 11.08 0.22 -10.94
CA SER A 9 10.39 -0.71 -10.06
C SER A 9 10.59 -2.15 -10.52
N ILE A 10 10.49 -3.10 -9.59
CA ILE A 10 10.58 -4.53 -9.93
C ILE A 10 9.42 -4.98 -10.81
N ASP A 11 8.23 -4.39 -10.59
CA ASP A 11 7.02 -4.65 -11.37
C ASP A 11 7.29 -4.40 -12.85
N TYR A 12 7.82 -3.22 -13.16
CA TYR A 12 8.15 -2.82 -14.52
C TYR A 12 9.38 -3.56 -15.06
N ALA A 13 10.45 -3.65 -14.28
CA ALA A 13 11.72 -4.20 -14.75
C ALA A 13 11.61 -5.70 -15.06
N VAL A 14 10.87 -6.45 -14.24
CA VAL A 14 10.84 -7.92 -14.26
C VAL A 14 9.43 -8.47 -14.37
N MET A 15 8.51 -8.11 -13.46
CA MET A 15 7.23 -8.81 -13.34
C MET A 15 6.40 -8.73 -14.62
N GLU A 16 6.31 -7.56 -15.26
CA GLU A 16 5.60 -7.38 -16.55
C GLU A 16 6.24 -8.15 -17.72
N LYS A 17 7.51 -8.52 -17.61
CA LYS A 17 8.27 -9.21 -18.68
C LYS A 17 8.43 -10.71 -18.43
N ALA A 18 8.03 -11.19 -17.26
CA ALA A 18 8.19 -12.59 -16.89
C ALA A 18 7.28 -13.49 -17.74
N LYS A 19 7.84 -14.58 -18.28
CA LYS A 19 7.09 -15.55 -19.10
C LYS A 19 6.15 -16.42 -18.28
N THR A 20 6.40 -16.54 -16.97
CA THR A 20 5.66 -17.42 -16.07
C THR A 20 5.47 -16.71 -14.75
N ILE A 21 4.20 -16.51 -14.38
CA ILE A 21 3.78 -15.82 -13.15
C ILE A 21 2.66 -16.66 -12.53
N TYR A 22 2.73 -16.87 -11.22
CA TYR A 22 1.66 -17.47 -10.44
C TYR A 22 1.22 -16.48 -9.37
N CYS A 23 -0.10 -16.35 -9.18
CA CYS A 23 -0.68 -15.48 -8.16
C CYS A 23 -1.50 -16.34 -7.20
N LEU A 24 -1.30 -16.14 -5.90
CA LEU A 24 -2.11 -16.76 -4.86
C LEU A 24 -3.06 -15.72 -4.28
N PRO A 25 -4.38 -15.96 -4.30
CA PRO A 25 -5.31 -15.03 -3.68
C PRO A 25 -5.09 -15.02 -2.17
N VAL A 26 -5.07 -13.83 -1.59
CA VAL A 26 -4.96 -13.63 -0.15
C VAL A 26 -6.14 -12.83 0.36
N ASN A 27 -6.71 -13.26 1.48
CA ASN A 27 -7.75 -12.53 2.20
C ASN A 27 -7.29 -12.28 3.64
N CYS A 28 -6.46 -11.25 3.81
CA CYS A 28 -5.89 -10.86 5.10
C CYS A 28 -6.15 -9.38 5.47
N GLY A 29 -7.04 -8.70 4.73
CA GLY A 29 -7.35 -7.28 4.98
C GLY A 29 -6.22 -6.30 4.62
N TRP A 30 -5.39 -6.64 3.64
CA TRP A 30 -4.25 -5.80 3.22
C TRP A 30 -4.70 -4.50 2.54
N ASP A 31 -4.03 -3.40 2.87
CA ASP A 31 -4.14 -2.07 2.27
C ASP A 31 -2.73 -1.44 2.30
N ASP A 32 -2.31 -0.79 1.21
CA ASP A 32 -0.97 -0.21 1.08
C ASP A 32 -0.82 1.16 1.77
N ILE A 33 -1.94 1.76 2.19
CA ILE A 33 -2.01 3.07 2.84
C ILE A 33 -1.11 4.11 2.12
N GLY A 34 -1.30 4.27 0.82
CA GLY A 34 -0.47 5.16 0.00
C GLY A 34 -0.60 6.67 0.29
N SER A 35 -1.50 7.08 1.19
CA SER A 35 -1.70 8.49 1.57
C SER A 35 -2.36 8.63 2.94
N TRP A 36 -2.28 9.82 3.54
CA TRP A 36 -2.99 10.11 4.80
C TRP A 36 -4.51 9.96 4.68
N GLY A 37 -5.08 10.26 3.52
CA GLY A 37 -6.50 10.01 3.25
C GLY A 37 -6.85 8.51 3.25
N SER A 38 -5.90 7.64 2.94
CA SER A 38 -6.10 6.19 2.96
C SER A 38 -6.28 5.63 4.36
N LEU A 39 -5.65 6.26 5.35
CA LEU A 39 -5.81 5.88 6.75
C LEU A 39 -7.25 6.04 7.25
N LEU A 40 -8.00 7.01 6.70
CA LEU A 40 -9.40 7.25 7.09
C LEU A 40 -10.31 6.06 6.79
N ARG A 41 -9.95 5.18 5.83
CA ARG A 41 -10.71 3.94 5.55
C ARG A 41 -10.68 2.95 6.72
N HIS A 42 -9.68 3.06 7.58
CA HIS A 42 -9.45 2.14 8.71
C HIS A 42 -9.83 2.75 10.06
N LEU A 43 -10.16 4.04 10.10
CA LEU A 43 -10.55 4.74 11.31
C LEU A 43 -12.08 4.81 11.41
N SER A 44 -12.60 4.66 12.62
CA SER A 44 -14.01 4.92 12.88
C SER A 44 -14.28 6.42 12.73
N SER A 45 -15.20 6.77 11.84
CA SER A 45 -15.71 8.14 11.73
C SER A 45 -16.80 8.39 12.76
N ASP A 46 -16.77 9.56 13.38
CA ASP A 46 -17.87 10.03 14.22
C ASP A 46 -19.05 10.51 13.35
N ARG A 47 -20.19 10.83 13.99
CA ARG A 47 -21.38 11.35 13.30
C ARG A 47 -21.15 12.66 12.53
N ALA A 48 -20.04 13.36 12.79
CA ALA A 48 -19.65 14.58 12.10
C ALA A 48 -18.69 14.32 10.91
N GLY A 49 -18.36 13.05 10.62
CA GLY A 49 -17.47 12.65 9.53
C GLY A 49 -15.99 12.84 9.83
N THR A 50 -15.64 13.17 11.07
CA THR A 50 -14.24 13.31 11.50
C THR A 50 -13.72 11.95 11.93
N SER A 51 -12.55 11.56 11.42
CA SER A 51 -11.84 10.37 11.89
C SER A 51 -10.57 10.83 12.60
N SER A 52 -10.45 10.53 13.89
CA SER A 52 -9.30 10.93 14.71
C SER A 52 -8.80 9.77 15.55
N THR A 53 -7.48 9.61 15.65
CA THR A 53 -6.86 8.67 16.59
C THR A 53 -6.56 9.43 17.88
N ALA A 54 -7.54 9.52 18.77
CA ALA A 54 -7.30 10.10 20.09
C ALA A 54 -6.58 9.07 20.99
N ARG A 55 -5.28 9.27 21.23
CA ARG A 55 -4.55 8.52 22.27
C ARG A 55 -4.73 9.26 23.59
N SER A 56 -5.59 8.76 24.47
CA SER A 56 -5.58 9.19 25.87
C SER A 56 -4.29 8.64 26.49
N ILE A 57 -3.36 9.53 26.83
CA ILE A 57 -2.27 9.23 27.78
C ILE A 57 -2.76 9.51 29.20
#